data_AF-A0A4Q7J3D1-F1
#
_entry.id   AF-A0A4Q7J3D1-F1
#
_cell.length_a   1.000
_cell.length_b   1.000
_cell.length_c   1.000
_cell.angle_alpha   90.00
_cell.angle_beta   90.00
_cell.angle_gamma   90.00
#
_symmetry.space_group_name_H-M   'P 1'
#
loop_
_entity.id
_entity.type
_entity.pdbx_description
1 polymer ?
#
loop_
_entity_poly.entity_id
_entity_poly.type
_entity_poly.pdbx_seq_one_letter_code
_entity_poly.pdbx_strand_id
1 'polypeptide(L)' 'MSAAKRQRSCACCGKAFTDNERTEVEPLIDGMIRYVAVHPGHSTHPPPRRRPAEPPPGTAEAA' A
#
# COMPACT_ATOMS: atom_id res chain seq x y z
N MET A 1 -10.80 -9.00 17.35
CA MET A 1 -9.92 -7.85 17.67
C MET A 1 -9.30 -7.35 16.37
N SER A 2 -9.34 -6.04 16.05
CA SER A 2 -8.72 -5.52 14.82
C SER A 2 -7.22 -5.23 15.03
N ALA A 3 -6.43 -5.23 13.94
CA ALA A 3 -5.01 -4.87 13.97
C ALA A 3 -4.81 -3.43 14.48
N ALA A 4 -5.68 -2.49 14.09
CA ALA A 4 -5.68 -1.11 14.59
C ALA A 4 -5.95 -1.00 16.10
N LYS A 5 -6.72 -1.91 16.71
CA LYS A 5 -6.89 -1.92 18.18
C LYS A 5 -5.61 -2.28 18.92
N ARG A 6 -4.68 -2.99 18.27
CA ARG A 6 -3.36 -3.35 18.83
C ARG A 6 -2.29 -2.32 18.45
N GLN A 7 -2.42 -1.71 17.28
CA GLN A 7 -1.49 -0.75 16.73
C GLN A 7 -2.04 0.67 16.86
N ARG A 8 -1.45 1.46 17.78
CA ARG A 8 -1.90 2.83 18.09
C ARG A 8 -1.45 3.89 17.07
N SER A 9 -0.60 3.53 16.11
CA SER A 9 -0.01 4.46 15.15
C SER A 9 0.11 3.88 13.74
N CYS A 10 -0.01 4.74 12.74
CA CYS A 10 0.15 4.39 11.33
C CYS A 10 1.56 3.86 11.04
N ALA A 11 1.67 2.68 10.42
CA ALA A 11 2.96 2.10 10.05
C ALA A 11 3.72 2.91 8.99
N CYS A 12 3.03 3.68 8.16
CA CYS A 12 3.63 4.48 7.11
C CYS A 12 4.16 5.84 7.61
N CYS A 13 3.35 6.61 8.36
CA CYS A 13 3.73 7.97 8.78
C CYS A 13 4.06 8.13 10.27
N GLY A 14 3.86 7.10 11.09
CA GLY A 14 4.14 7.10 12.53
C GLY A 14 3.16 7.88 13.40
N LYS A 15 2.21 8.65 12.82
CA LYS A 15 1.20 9.41 13.57
C LYS A 15 0.19 8.48 14.25
N ALA A 16 -0.31 8.90 15.41
CA ALA A 16 -1.33 8.16 16.15
C ALA A 16 -2.65 8.12 15.37
N PHE A 17 -3.37 7.01 15.49
CA PHE A 17 -4.77 6.94 15.06
C PHE A 17 -5.66 7.64 16.10
N THR A 18 -6.67 8.35 15.64
CA THR A 18 -7.70 8.93 16.50
C THR A 18 -8.78 7.90 16.84
N ASP A 19 -9.48 8.11 17.96
CA ASP A 19 -10.58 7.23 18.36
C ASP A 19 -11.69 7.26 17.30
N ASN A 20 -12.05 6.08 16.79
CA ASN A 20 -13.00 5.85 15.68
C ASN A 20 -12.50 6.23 14.29
N GLU A 21 -11.21 6.49 14.11
CA GLU A 21 -10.64 6.68 12.78
C GLU A 21 -10.73 5.40 11.94
N ARG A 22 -11.05 5.54 10.65
CA ARG A 22 -10.98 4.42 9.71
C ARG A 22 -9.52 4.13 9.39
N THR A 23 -9.13 2.87 9.52
CA THR A 23 -7.78 2.39 9.19
C THR A 23 -7.85 1.37 8.08
N GLU A 24 -6.89 1.40 7.16
CA GLU A 24 -6.63 0.33 6.20
C GLU A 24 -5.60 -0.66 6.78
N VAL A 25 -5.56 -1.88 6.23
CA VAL A 25 -4.62 -2.92 6.69
C VAL A 25 -3.79 -3.40 5.50
N GLU A 26 -2.47 -3.37 5.65
CA GLU A 26 -1.51 -3.79 4.63
C GLU A 26 -0.61 -4.93 5.13
N PRO A 27 -0.17 -5.85 4.25
CA PRO A 27 0.87 -6.81 4.56
C PRO A 27 2.26 -6.17 4.49
N LEU A 28 2.98 -6.15 5.60
CA LEU A 28 4.39 -5.79 5.69
C LEU A 28 5.25 -7.06 5.70
N ILE A 29 6.22 -7.14 4.79
CA ILE A 29 7.13 -8.28 4.67
C ILE A 29 8.51 -7.85 5.16
N ASP A 30 8.92 -8.31 6.34
CA ASP A 30 10.20 -8.00 6.96
C ASP A 30 10.98 -9.25 7.41
N GLY A 31 11.00 -10.27 6.53
CA GLY A 31 11.45 -11.62 6.85
C GLY A 31 10.35 -12.49 7.46
N MET A 32 9.23 -11.89 7.85
CA MET A 32 7.95 -12.54 8.13
C MET A 32 6.80 -11.68 7.58
N ILE A 33 5.63 -12.28 7.37
CA ILE A 33 4.43 -11.54 6.95
C ILE A 33 3.72 -11.02 8.20
N ARG A 34 3.57 -9.70 8.30
CA ARG A 34 2.81 -9.03 9.37
C ARG A 34 1.72 -8.16 8.75
N TYR A 35 0.58 -8.04 9.42
CA TYR A 35 -0.49 -7.14 8.99
C TYR A 35 -0.45 -5.87 9.83
N VAL A 36 -0.24 -4.72 9.18
CA VAL A 36 -0.10 -3.41 9.82
C VAL A 36 -1.24 -2.48 9.42
N ALA A 37 -1.68 -1.65 10.34
CA ALA A 37 -2.65 -0.59 10.10
C ALA A 37 -1.97 0.66 9.53
N VAL A 38 -2.62 1.27 8.53
CA VAL A 38 -2.22 2.53 7.89
C VAL A 38 -3.41 3.48 7.79
N HIS A 39 -3.14 4.79 7.62
CA HIS A 39 -4.20 5.75 7.31
C HIS A 39 -4.71 5.51 5.89
N PRO A 40 -5.96 5.88 5.58
CA PRO A 40 -6.47 5.82 4.21
C PRO A 40 -5.55 6.56 3.24
N GLY A 41 -5.12 5.88 2.18
CA GLY A 41 -4.21 6.44 1.17
C GLY A 41 -2.72 6.46 1.56
N HIS A 42 -2.34 5.97 2.74
CA HIS A 42 -0.95 5.70 3.06
C HIS A 42 -0.58 4.27 2.66
N SER A 43 0.64 4.08 2.19
CA SER A 43 1.17 2.74 1.92
C SER A 43 2.58 2.59 2.46
N THR A 44 2.87 1.41 2.99
CA THR A 44 4.21 0.96 3.37
C THR A 44 5.01 0.46 2.16
N HIS A 45 4.34 0.24 1.02
CA HIS A 45 5.00 -0.15 -0.21
C HIS A 45 5.53 1.06 -0.98
N PRO A 46 6.68 0.93 -1.66
CA PRO A 46 7.12 1.95 -2.59
C PRO A 46 6.06 2.15 -3.68
N PRO A 47 5.86 3.37 -4.19
CA PRO A 47 4.92 3.61 -5.27
C PRO A 47 5.27 2.72 -6.47
N PRO A 48 4.27 2.22 -7.22
CA PRO A 48 4.54 1.38 -8.37
C PRO A 48 5.46 2.14 -9.31
N ARG A 49 6.56 1.49 -9.72
CA ARG A 49 7.42 2.02 -10.77
C ARG A 49 6.53 2.23 -11.98
N ARG A 50 6.41 3.48 -12.44
CA ARG A 50 5.69 3.81 -13.67
C ARG A 50 6.42 3.09 -14.80
N ARG A 51 5.94 1.91 -15.21
CA ARG A 51 6.44 1.27 -16.43
C ARG A 51 6.14 2.27 -17.56
N PRO A 52 7.12 2.58 -18.43
CA PRO A 52 6.79 3.20 -19.71
C PRO A 52 5.67 2.37 -20.32
N ALA A 53 4.61 3.03 -20.78
CA ALA A 53 3.54 2.35 -21.51
C ALA A 53 4.21 1.56 -22.64
N GLU A 54 4.08 0.23 -22.59
CA GLU A 54 4.54 -0.60 -23.68
C GLU A 54 3.68 -0.21 -24.89
N PRO A 55 4.29 0.25 -26.00
CA PRO A 55 3.50 0.58 -27.18
C PRO A 55 2.72 -0.68 -27.59
N PRO A 56 1.45 -0.52 -28.04
CA PRO A 56 0.63 -1.67 -28.43
C PRO A 56 1.39 -2.53 -29.45
N PRO A 57 1.33 -3.87 -29.34
CA PRO A 57 2.01 -4.74 -30.28
C PRO A 57 1.39 -4.58 -31.69
N GLY A 58 2.16 -3.97 -32.59
CA GLY A 58 2.05 -4.13 -34.04
C GLY A 58 0.83 -3.50 -34.72
N THR A 59 0.94 -2.25 -35.13
CA THR A 59 0.44 -1.84 -36.46
C THR A 59 1.57 -2.06 -37.47
N ALA A 60 1.85 -3.32 -37.81
CA ALA A 60 2.60 -3.61 -39.02
C ALA A 60 1.61 -3.62 -40.19
N GLU A 61 1.35 -2.45 -40.74
CA GLU A 61 0.72 -2.31 -42.05
C GLU A 61 1.75 -2.58 -43.16
N ALA A 62 1.26 -3.30 -44.19
CA ALA A 62 1.60 -3.19 -45.60
C ALA A 62 3.05 -3.49 -46.07
N ALA A 63 3.19 -4.63 -46.75
CA ALA A 63 3.80 -4.71 -48.08
C ALA A 63 3.16 -5.85 -48.88
#